data_AF-A0A917ETP5-F1
#
_entry.id   AF-A0A917ETP5-F1
#
_cell.length_a   1.000
_cell.length_b   1.000
_cell.length_c   1.000
_cell.angle_alpha   90.00
_cell.angle_beta   90.00
_cell.angle_gamma   90.00
#
_symmetry.space_group_name_H-M   'P 1'
#
loop_
_entity.id
_entity.type
_entity.pdbx_description
1 polymer ?
#
loop_
_entity_poly.entity_id
_entity_poly.type
_entity_poly.pdbx_seq_one_letter_code
_entity_poly.pdbx_strand_id
1 'polypeptide(L)'
;MREAVAIIHLRSDVKVGLVVCWQVVDTETGVIIRDYAYSRYNYEIIKSVADVMQQVMTVCREFDLKLVDIQVKRGVTYADRES
;
A
#
# COMPACT_ATOMS: atom_id res chain seq x y z
N MET A 1 2.74 -12.41 -18.21
CA MET A 1 2.72 -11.21 -17.35
C MET A 1 1.33 -11.08 -16.75
N ARG A 2 1.22 -11.18 -15.43
CA ARG A 2 -0.06 -11.04 -14.70
C ARG A 2 -0.31 -9.57 -14.40
N GLU A 3 -1.56 -9.17 -14.34
CA GLU A 3 -1.92 -7.79 -13.98
C GLU A 3 -2.12 -7.69 -12.47
N ALA A 4 -1.72 -6.53 -11.91
CA ALA A 4 -1.82 -6.28 -10.48
C ALA A 4 -2.33 -4.86 -10.20
N VAL A 5 -3.04 -4.73 -9.08
CA VAL A 5 -3.42 -3.44 -8.47
C VAL A 5 -2.62 -3.27 -7.19
N ALA A 6 -2.09 -2.06 -6.98
CA ALA A 6 -1.57 -1.67 -5.68
C ALA A 6 -2.63 -0.94 -4.86
N ILE A 7 -2.86 -1.37 -3.63
CA ILE A 7 -3.80 -0.71 -2.70
C ILE A 7 -2.98 -0.15 -1.54
N ILE A 8 -2.94 1.17 -1.41
CA ILE A 8 -2.19 1.91 -0.41
C ILE A 8 -3.18 2.53 0.58
N HIS A 9 -3.09 2.18 1.85
CA HIS A 9 -3.87 2.74 2.94
C HIS A 9 -3.05 3.81 3.66
N LEU A 10 -3.53 5.06 3.64
CA LEU A 10 -2.89 6.21 4.28
C LEU A 10 -3.72 6.69 5.47
N ARG A 11 -3.05 6.98 6.60
CA ARG A 11 -3.68 7.57 7.78
C ARG A 11 -2.73 8.55 8.46
N SER A 12 -3.20 9.75 8.77
CA SER A 12 -2.48 10.66 9.67
C SER A 12 -2.76 10.33 11.14
N ASP A 13 -1.74 10.44 11.97
CA ASP A 13 -1.77 10.26 13.41
C ASP A 13 -0.99 11.42 14.05
N VAL A 14 -1.58 12.06 15.05
CA VAL A 14 -1.01 13.26 15.69
C VAL A 14 0.31 12.97 16.42
N LYS A 15 0.52 11.74 16.89
CA LYS A 15 1.71 11.33 17.65
C LYS A 15 2.81 10.76 16.76
N VAL A 16 2.45 10.08 15.68
CA VAL A 16 3.40 9.32 14.85
C VAL A 16 3.50 9.74 13.39
N GLY A 17 2.78 10.80 12.98
CA GLY A 17 2.86 11.37 11.64
C GLY A 17 1.98 10.66 10.62
N LEU A 18 2.54 10.21 9.50
CA LEU A 18 1.83 9.46 8.47
C LEU A 18 2.08 7.96 8.65
N VAL A 19 1.00 7.21 8.70
CA VAL A 19 0.98 5.75 8.69
C VAL A 19 0.60 5.27 7.29
N VAL A 20 1.34 4.29 6.78
CA VAL A 20 1.08 3.67 5.48
C VAL A 20 1.09 2.15 5.58
N CYS A 21 0.06 1.51 5.03
CA CYS A 21 0.01 0.07 4.80
C CYS A 21 -0.28 -0.13 3.31
N TRP A 22 0.24 -1.18 2.68
CA TRP A 22 -0.05 -1.40 1.26
C TRP A 22 0.00 -2.87 0.88
N GLN A 23 -0.72 -3.21 -0.18
CA GLN A 23 -0.76 -4.56 -0.74
C GLN A 23 -0.73 -4.51 -2.26
N VAL A 24 -0.19 -5.57 -2.86
CA VAL A 24 -0.24 -5.82 -4.32
C VAL A 24 -1.11 -7.04 -4.53
N VAL A 25 -2.17 -6.87 -5.32
CA VAL A 25 -3.22 -7.88 -5.54
C VAL A 25 -3.27 -8.24 -7.01
N ASP A 26 -3.30 -9.53 -7.31
CA ASP A 26 -3.53 -10.06 -8.66
C ASP A 26 -4.96 -9.71 -9.10
N THR A 27 -5.12 -9.11 -10.28
CA THR A 27 -6.43 -8.60 -10.72
C THR A 27 -7.40 -9.70 -11.16
N GLU A 28 -6.88 -10.83 -11.61
CA GLU A 28 -7.67 -11.93 -12.15
C GLU A 28 -8.20 -12.82 -11.02
N THR A 29 -7.32 -13.14 -10.07
CA THR A 29 -7.60 -14.09 -8.99
C THR A 29 -8.01 -13.41 -7.67
N GLY A 30 -7.72 -12.12 -7.52
CA GLY A 30 -7.89 -11.40 -6.24
C GLY A 30 -6.90 -11.82 -5.16
N VAL A 31 -5.91 -12.66 -5.47
CA VAL A 31 -4.91 -13.13 -4.51
C VAL A 31 -3.96 -12.00 -4.14
N ILE A 32 -3.70 -11.84 -2.84
CA ILE A 32 -2.69 -10.91 -2.35
C ILE A 32 -1.31 -11.51 -2.63
N ILE A 33 -0.54 -10.87 -3.51
CA ILE A 33 0.82 -11.27 -3.87
C ILE A 33 1.80 -10.81 -2.79
N ARG A 34 1.58 -9.60 -2.27
CA ARG A 34 2.38 -9.02 -1.18
C ARG A 34 1.49 -8.18 -0.29
N ASP A 35 1.68 -8.32 1.01
CA ASP A 35 1.04 -7.51 2.03
C ASP A 35 2.13 -6.87 2.90
N TYR A 36 2.11 -5.55 3.00
CA TYR A 36 2.95 -4.79 3.89
C TYR A 36 2.09 -4.11 4.95
N ALA A 37 2.14 -4.69 6.14
CA ALA A 37 1.18 -4.40 7.18
C ALA A 37 1.33 -3.01 7.81
N TYR A 38 2.52 -2.36 7.80
CA TYR A 38 2.69 -1.08 8.52
C TYR A 38 4.05 -0.36 8.34
N SER A 39 4.03 0.93 7.98
CA SER A 39 5.17 1.88 8.04
C SER A 39 4.76 3.23 8.66
N ARG A 40 5.71 3.91 9.32
CA ARG A 40 5.55 5.25 9.93
C ARG A 40 6.51 6.27 9.30
N TYR A 41 6.02 7.48 9.06
CA TYR A 41 6.79 8.58 8.49
C TYR A 41 6.48 9.92 9.18
N ASN A 42 7.47 10.81 9.27
CA ASN A 42 7.33 12.14 9.88
C ASN A 42 6.63 13.14 8.95
N TYR A 43 5.30 13.10 8.78
CA TYR A 43 4.48 14.03 7.96
C TYR A 43 4.97 14.36 6.52
N GLU A 44 6.02 13.71 6.02
CA GLU A 44 6.59 13.87 4.68
C GLU A 44 5.75 13.13 3.63
N ILE A 45 4.46 13.47 3.51
CA ILE A 45 3.46 12.69 2.75
C ILE A 45 3.93 12.35 1.34
N ILE A 46 4.42 13.34 0.59
CA ILE A 46 4.84 13.16 -0.81
C ILE A 46 5.98 12.14 -0.91
N LYS A 47 7.00 12.28 -0.04
CA LYS A 47 8.16 11.38 -0.03
C LYS A 47 7.76 9.98 0.43
N SER A 48 6.93 9.86 1.46
CA SER A 48 6.42 8.57 1.94
C SER A 48 5.65 7.82 0.86
N VAL A 49 4.80 8.51 0.10
CA VAL A 49 4.09 7.89 -1.03
C VAL A 49 5.07 7.51 -2.14
N ALA A 50 6.08 8.33 -2.44
CA ALA A 50 7.11 7.98 -3.41
C ALA A 50 7.91 6.72 -3.01
N ASP A 51 8.29 6.61 -1.74
CA ASP A 51 9.00 5.43 -1.21
C ASP A 51 8.14 4.16 -1.32
N VAL A 52 6.86 4.26 -0.98
CA VAL A 52 5.90 3.14 -1.12
C VAL A 52 5.72 2.76 -2.57
N MET A 53 5.63 3.72 -3.48
CA MET A 53 5.56 3.45 -4.91
C MET A 53 6.81 2.73 -5.42
N GLN A 54 8.01 3.10 -4.97
CA GLN A 54 9.24 2.39 -5.32
C GLN A 54 9.24 0.94 -4.83
N GLN A 55 8.69 0.68 -3.63
CA GLN A 55 8.54 -0.66 -3.09
C GLN A 55 7.55 -1.49 -3.92
N VAL A 56 6.38 -0.93 -4.25
CA VAL A 56 5.39 -1.56 -5.13
C VAL A 56 6.00 -1.92 -6.48
N MET A 57 6.72 -0.99 -7.11
CA MET A 57 7.38 -1.22 -8.40
C MET A 57 8.47 -2.29 -8.32
N THR A 58 9.14 -2.42 -7.17
CA THR A 58 10.11 -3.50 -6.94
C THR A 58 9.41 -4.84 -6.88
N VAL A 59 8.31 -4.96 -6.14
CA VAL A 59 7.48 -6.18 -6.10
C VAL A 59 6.96 -6.53 -7.50
N CYS A 60 6.42 -5.56 -8.25
CA CYS A 60 5.93 -5.83 -9.59
C CYS A 60 7.03 -6.39 -10.51
N ARG A 61 8.26 -5.88 -10.43
CA ARG A 61 9.40 -6.44 -11.17
C ARG A 61 9.80 -7.83 -10.69
N GLU A 62 9.82 -8.07 -9.39
CA GLU A 62 10.20 -9.36 -8.78
C GLU A 62 9.26 -10.50 -9.21
N PHE A 63 7.98 -10.20 -9.38
CA PHE A 63 6.93 -11.19 -9.66
C PHE A 63 6.42 -11.20 -11.12
N ASP A 64 7.10 -10.49 -12.03
CA ASP A 64 6.70 -10.28 -13.45
C ASP A 64 5.24 -9.81 -13.60
N LEU A 65 4.91 -8.73 -12.88
CA LEU A 65 3.58 -8.13 -12.83
C LEU A 65 3.53 -6.82 -13.62
N LYS A 66 2.42 -6.61 -14.31
CA LYS A 66 2.02 -5.32 -14.88
C LYS A 66 1.14 -4.59 -13.87
N LEU A 67 1.64 -3.50 -13.30
CA LEU A 67 0.82 -2.63 -12.45
C LEU A 67 -0.16 -1.85 -13.32
N VAL A 68 -1.45 -2.09 -13.16
CA VAL A 68 -2.51 -1.48 -14.00
C VAL A 68 -3.30 -0.40 -13.28
N ASP A 69 -3.26 -0.39 -11.94
CA ASP A 69 -3.98 0.59 -11.13
C ASP A 69 -3.30 0.78 -9.75
N ILE A 70 -3.48 1.97 -9.18
CA ILE A 70 -3.02 2.34 -7.85
C ILE A 70 -4.17 3.00 -7.10
N GLN A 71 -4.63 2.34 -6.05
CA GLN A 71 -5.72 2.81 -5.23
C GLN A 71 -5.19 3.34 -3.91
N VAL A 72 -5.37 4.64 -3.67
CA VAL A 72 -5.10 5.23 -2.36
C VAL A 72 -6.40 5.29 -1.57
N LYS A 73 -6.42 4.61 -0.43
CA LYS A 73 -7.57 4.49 0.46
C LYS A 73 -7.26 5.10 1.82
N ARG A 74 -8.28 5.59 2.50
CA ARG A 74 -8.17 5.98 3.91
C ARG A 74 -7.85 4.71 4.72
N GLY A 75 -6.79 4.76 5.53
CA GLY A 75 -6.47 3.69 6.47
C GLY A 75 -7.46 3.65 7.61
N VAL A 76 -8.02 2.46 7.88
CA VAL A 76 -8.84 2.14 9.05
C VAL A 76 -8.02 1.22 9.96
N THR A 77 -8.04 1.50 11.25
CA THR A 77 -7.36 0.69 12.26
C THR A 77 -8.10 -0.64 12.45
N TYR A 78 -7.42 -1.71 12.86
CA TYR A 78 -8.11 -2.91 13.36
C TYR A 78 -9.09 -2.58 14.51
N ALA A 79 -8.82 -1.50 15.27
CA ALA A 79 -9.72 -0.97 16.30
C ALA A 79 -11.02 -0.34 15.74
N ASP A 80 -11.05 0.11 14.49
CA ASP A 80 -12.25 0.71 13.87
C ASP A 80 -13.21 -0.35 13.28
N ARG A 81 -12.82 -1.64 13.31
CA ARG A 81 -13.66 -2.77 12.89
C ARG A 81 -14.50 -3.35 14.02
N GLU A 82 -14.23 -2.97 15.27
CA GLU A 82 -14.93 -3.49 16.47
C GLU A 82 -15.84 -2.45 17.15
N SER A 83 -16.06 -1.30 16.51
CA SER A 83 -16.91 -0.20 17.00
C SER A 83 -18.15 0.01 16.15
#